data_AF-A0A533ZXP9-F1
#
_entry.id   AF-A0A533ZXP9-F1
#
_cell.length_a   1.000
_cell.length_b   1.000
_cell.length_c   1.000
_cell.angle_alpha   90.00
_cell.angle_beta   90.00
_cell.angle_gamma   90.00
#
_symmetry.space_group_name_H-M   'P 1'
#
loop_
_entity.id
_entity.type
_entity.pdbx_description
1 polymer ?
#
loop_
_entity_poly.entity_id
_entity_poly.type
_entity_poly.pdbx_seq_one_letter_code
_entity_poly.pdbx_strand_id
1 'polypeptide(L)'
;AATARLVGRLIPDCLLVDVGSTTTDVIPIVGGAPATTSRTDLDRLREGELVYTGAVRTPVEAIAPTVPVRGRAVAVSAEGFALTGDVHLWRGELEPADYSVPTPDGRPATRSFAGERLARVVCADREMLEDRDVSAIADAVWEAQTGRIGAAIERQRGRHPALSRAVVTGLGAFLAGAAATRSGLQVVHLADTLGSAARHAPAAAVALLFPS
;
A
#
# COMPACT_ATOMS: atom_id res chain seq x y z
N ALA A 1 13.57 -9.95 0.51
CA ALA A 1 14.31 -11.17 0.94
C ALA A 1 14.71 -11.16 2.43
N ALA A 2 15.42 -10.15 2.91
CA ALA A 2 15.83 -10.07 4.33
C ALA A 2 14.63 -9.98 5.29
N THR A 3 13.68 -9.07 5.04
CA THR A 3 12.46 -8.93 5.85
C THR A 3 11.69 -10.25 5.99
N ALA A 4 11.45 -10.95 4.87
CA ALA A 4 10.75 -12.23 4.87
C ALA A 4 11.47 -13.31 5.71
N ARG A 5 12.80 -13.34 5.69
CA ARG A 5 13.59 -14.27 6.52
C ARG A 5 13.50 -13.90 8.01
N LEU A 6 13.54 -12.61 8.35
CA LEU A 6 13.35 -12.17 9.73
C LEU A 6 11.95 -12.55 10.22
N VAL A 7 10.92 -12.23 9.44
CA VAL A 7 9.53 -12.56 9.77
C VAL A 7 9.36 -14.07 9.93
N GLY A 8 9.95 -14.90 9.06
CA GLY A 8 9.88 -16.36 9.21
C GLY A 8 10.52 -16.92 10.48
N ARG A 9 11.50 -16.22 11.08
CA ARG A 9 12.03 -16.59 12.41
C ARG A 9 11.05 -16.26 13.54
N LEU A 10 10.22 -15.24 13.37
CA LEU A 10 9.27 -14.77 14.38
C LEU A 10 7.92 -15.51 14.27
N ILE A 11 7.43 -15.67 13.04
CA ILE A 11 6.13 -16.24 12.70
C ILE A 11 6.36 -17.17 11.50
N PRO A 12 6.49 -18.48 11.72
CA PRO A 12 6.92 -19.41 10.69
C PRO A 12 5.89 -19.66 9.59
N ASP A 13 4.60 -19.45 9.88
CA ASP A 13 3.50 -19.64 8.93
C ASP A 13 2.64 -18.38 8.87
N CYS A 14 2.93 -17.52 7.88
CA CYS A 14 2.18 -16.29 7.64
C CYS A 14 2.34 -15.78 6.21
N LEU A 15 1.51 -14.82 5.84
CA LEU A 15 1.72 -13.97 4.68
C LEU A 15 2.39 -12.67 5.09
N LEU A 16 3.60 -12.37 4.60
CA LEU A 16 4.19 -11.04 4.76
C LEU A 16 3.57 -10.09 3.72
N VAL A 17 3.03 -8.96 4.19
CA VAL A 17 2.56 -7.86 3.34
C VAL A 17 3.35 -6.59 3.69
N ASP A 18 4.33 -6.25 2.86
CA ASP A 18 5.22 -5.10 3.07
C ASP A 18 4.89 -4.01 2.05
N VAL A 19 4.30 -2.90 2.52
CA VAL A 19 3.90 -1.78 1.67
C VAL A 19 4.91 -0.64 1.84
N GLY A 20 5.75 -0.48 0.83
CA GLY A 20 6.65 0.66 0.71
C GLY A 20 5.96 1.90 0.14
N SER A 21 6.76 2.92 -0.22
CA SER A 21 6.23 4.12 -0.88
C SER A 21 5.76 3.88 -2.31
N THR A 22 6.35 2.91 -3.03
CA THR A 22 6.07 2.62 -4.44
C THR A 22 5.39 1.28 -4.68
N THR A 23 5.78 0.25 -3.93
CA THR A 23 5.43 -1.15 -4.19
C THR A 23 4.92 -1.85 -2.95
N THR A 24 4.17 -2.93 -3.15
CA THR A 24 3.69 -3.83 -2.12
C THR A 24 4.19 -5.23 -2.41
N ASP A 25 4.91 -5.82 -1.45
CA ASP A 25 5.34 -7.21 -1.51
C ASP A 25 4.34 -8.10 -0.76
N VAL A 26 3.93 -9.21 -1.36
CA VAL A 26 2.98 -10.18 -0.78
C VAL A 26 3.62 -11.57 -0.81
N ILE A 27 4.33 -11.93 0.26
CA ILE A 27 5.25 -13.07 0.27
C ILE A 27 4.73 -14.15 1.23
N PRO A 28 4.37 -15.36 0.75
CA PRO A 28 4.03 -16.46 1.65
C PRO A 28 5.28 -16.95 2.39
N ILE A 29 5.13 -17.23 3.67
CA ILE A 29 6.15 -17.82 4.53
C ILE A 29 5.55 -19.10 5.12
N VAL A 30 6.24 -20.22 4.92
CA VAL A 30 5.82 -21.55 5.39
C VAL A 30 7.01 -22.21 6.07
N GLY A 31 6.80 -22.74 7.28
CA GLY A 31 7.89 -23.36 8.05
C GLY A 31 9.09 -22.43 8.29
N GLY A 32 8.86 -21.12 8.37
CA GLY A 32 9.87 -20.09 8.62
C GLY A 32 10.69 -19.68 7.40
N ALA A 33 10.37 -20.17 6.20
CA ALA A 33 11.04 -19.81 4.96
C ALA A 33 10.06 -19.19 3.95
N PRO A 34 10.51 -18.22 3.12
CA PRO A 34 9.71 -17.75 2.00
C PRO A 34 9.34 -18.90 1.06
N ALA A 35 8.05 -19.10 0.82
CA ALA A 35 7.50 -20.19 0.03
C ALA A 35 7.17 -19.72 -1.40
N THR A 36 8.19 -19.25 -2.12
CA THR A 36 8.07 -18.71 -3.48
C THR A 36 9.02 -19.41 -4.45
N THR A 37 8.59 -19.56 -5.70
CA THR A 37 9.43 -20.01 -6.82
C THR A 37 9.94 -18.85 -7.69
N SER A 38 9.47 -17.63 -7.43
CA SER A 38 9.79 -16.42 -8.19
C SER A 38 11.26 -16.04 -8.01
N ARG A 39 11.96 -15.81 -9.13
CA ARG A 39 13.40 -15.46 -9.12
C ARG A 39 13.66 -14.03 -9.59
N THR A 40 12.71 -13.45 -10.30
CA THR A 40 12.79 -12.11 -10.89
C THR A 40 11.58 -11.28 -10.50
N ASP A 41 11.65 -9.96 -10.60
CA ASP A 41 10.47 -9.11 -10.39
C ASP A 41 9.37 -9.38 -11.43
N LEU A 42 9.73 -9.84 -12.63
CA LEU A 42 8.75 -10.30 -13.62
C LEU A 42 7.99 -11.53 -13.12
N ASP A 43 8.69 -12.52 -12.55
CA ASP A 43 8.03 -13.66 -11.92
C ASP A 43 7.14 -13.20 -10.77
N ARG A 44 7.63 -12.31 -9.91
CA ARG A 44 6.87 -11.82 -8.75
C ARG A 44 5.61 -11.05 -9.16
N LEU A 45 5.67 -10.26 -10.23
CA LEU A 45 4.51 -9.59 -10.82
C LEU A 45 3.51 -10.62 -11.36
N ARG A 46 3.99 -11.60 -12.14
CA ARG A 46 3.15 -12.71 -12.65
C ARG A 46 2.53 -13.49 -11.50
N GLU A 47 3.31 -13.68 -10.43
CA GLU A 47 2.93 -14.43 -9.26
C GLU A 47 2.19 -13.60 -8.20
N GLY A 48 1.87 -12.33 -8.44
CA GLY A 48 1.19 -11.49 -7.45
C GLY A 48 1.90 -11.46 -6.09
N GLU A 49 3.22 -11.64 -6.10
CA GLU A 49 4.11 -11.45 -4.94
C GLU A 49 4.70 -10.03 -4.91
N LEU A 50 4.51 -9.29 -6.01
CA LEU A 50 4.81 -7.88 -6.15
C LEU A 50 3.60 -7.20 -6.79
N VAL A 51 3.07 -6.17 -6.13
CA VAL A 51 2.04 -5.28 -6.66
C VAL A 51 2.63 -3.89 -6.79
N TYR A 52 2.52 -3.28 -7.96
CA TYR A 52 3.09 -1.96 -8.23
C TYR A 52 2.20 -0.82 -7.72
N THR A 53 1.97 -0.83 -6.40
CA THR A 53 1.31 0.25 -5.67
C THR A 53 1.91 0.38 -4.28
N GLY A 54 2.02 1.60 -3.78
CA GLY A 54 2.54 1.88 -2.45
C GLY A 54 1.89 3.09 -1.81
N ALA A 55 2.35 3.43 -0.62
CA ALA A 55 1.75 4.44 0.24
C ALA A 55 1.95 5.89 -0.21
N VAL A 56 2.75 6.18 -1.24
CA VAL A 56 3.04 7.59 -1.62
C VAL A 56 3.08 7.81 -3.12
N ARG A 57 3.88 7.03 -3.85
CA ARG A 57 4.40 7.42 -5.17
C ARG A 57 3.53 7.02 -6.36
N THR A 58 2.47 6.24 -6.14
CA THR A 58 1.69 5.70 -7.26
C THR A 58 0.74 6.77 -7.82
N PRO A 59 0.77 7.07 -9.13
CA PRO A 59 -0.19 8.01 -9.71
C PRO A 59 -1.63 7.51 -9.57
N VAL A 60 -2.57 8.41 -9.29
CA VAL A 60 -3.99 8.06 -9.05
C VAL A 60 -4.61 7.39 -10.28
N GLU A 61 -4.31 7.88 -11.48
CA GLU A 61 -4.77 7.34 -12.76
C GLU A 61 -4.31 5.90 -13.00
N ALA A 62 -3.18 5.50 -12.40
CA ALA A 62 -2.70 4.13 -12.47
C ALA A 62 -3.51 3.19 -11.55
N ILE A 63 -4.23 3.73 -10.56
CA ILE A 63 -5.05 2.98 -9.59
C ILE A 63 -6.52 2.88 -10.02
N ALA A 64 -7.12 4.00 -10.39
CA ALA A 64 -8.53 4.07 -10.75
C ALA A 64 -8.69 4.86 -12.06
N PRO A 65 -9.15 4.23 -13.16
CA PRO A 65 -9.39 4.94 -14.42
C PRO A 65 -10.63 5.84 -14.36
N THR A 66 -11.52 5.59 -13.39
CA THR A 66 -12.74 6.36 -13.14
C THR A 66 -12.97 6.50 -11.64
N VAL A 67 -13.51 7.65 -11.23
CA VAL A 67 -13.89 7.94 -9.83
C VAL A 67 -15.31 8.50 -9.76
N PRO A 68 -16.03 8.34 -8.63
CA PRO A 68 -17.35 8.90 -8.47
C PRO A 68 -17.27 10.39 -8.16
N VAL A 69 -18.08 11.19 -8.87
CA VAL A 69 -18.37 12.59 -8.54
C VAL A 69 -19.88 12.74 -8.50
N ARG A 70 -20.43 13.06 -7.32
CA ARG A 70 -21.88 13.25 -7.10
C ARG A 70 -22.75 12.11 -7.69
N GLY A 71 -22.30 10.87 -7.47
CA GLY A 71 -23.00 9.65 -7.89
C GLY A 71 -22.83 9.26 -9.36
N ARG A 72 -21.99 9.96 -10.13
CA ARG A 72 -21.66 9.61 -11.52
C ARG A 72 -20.21 9.21 -11.65
N ALA A 73 -19.93 8.19 -12.45
CA ALA A 73 -18.56 7.84 -12.80
C ALA A 73 -17.97 8.90 -13.74
N VAL A 74 -16.80 9.42 -13.38
CA VAL A 74 -16.05 10.42 -14.15
C VAL A 74 -14.68 9.84 -14.46
N ALA A 75 -14.23 10.00 -15.70
CA ALA A 75 -12.90 9.57 -16.13
C ALA A 75 -11.80 10.38 -15.43
N VAL A 76 -10.73 9.70 -15.07
CA VAL A 76 -9.55 10.31 -14.46
C VAL A 76 -8.59 10.82 -15.54
N SER A 77 -8.06 12.03 -15.37
CA SER A 77 -7.01 12.60 -16.21
C SER A 77 -5.69 11.83 -16.09
N ALA A 78 -4.95 11.70 -17.20
CA ALA A 78 -3.65 11.02 -17.27
C ALA A 78 -2.44 11.95 -17.01
N GLU A 79 -2.66 13.16 -16.48
CA GLU A 79 -1.63 14.20 -16.28
C GLU A 79 -0.80 14.04 -14.99
N GLY A 80 -1.06 13.01 -14.16
CA GLY A 80 -0.32 12.80 -12.91
C GLY A 80 -0.56 13.86 -11.84
N PHE A 81 -1.77 14.42 -11.76
CA PHE A 81 -2.07 15.53 -10.82
C PHE A 81 -2.00 15.16 -9.34
N ALA A 82 -2.21 13.89 -9.00
CA ALA A 82 -2.20 13.40 -7.63
C ALA A 82 -1.52 12.02 -7.55
N LEU A 83 -0.89 11.75 -6.41
CA LEU A 83 -0.34 10.44 -6.07
C LEU A 83 -1.16 9.78 -4.96
N THR A 84 -0.95 8.49 -4.70
CA THR A 84 -1.60 7.77 -3.59
C THR A 84 -1.30 8.43 -2.25
N GLY A 85 -0.14 9.07 -2.08
CA GLY A 85 0.15 9.88 -0.89
C GLY A 85 -0.90 10.97 -0.63
N ASP A 86 -1.46 11.58 -1.68
CA ASP A 86 -2.51 12.59 -1.54
C ASP A 86 -3.83 12.00 -1.03
N VAL A 87 -4.16 10.80 -1.51
CA VAL A 87 -5.31 10.02 -1.03
C VAL A 87 -5.18 9.74 0.45
N HIS A 88 -4.00 9.31 0.89
CA HIS A 88 -3.76 8.94 2.29
C HIS A 88 -3.64 10.15 3.21
N LEU A 89 -3.05 11.27 2.75
CA LEU A 89 -3.10 12.55 3.47
C LEU A 89 -4.52 13.05 3.62
N TRP A 90 -5.34 12.96 2.58
CA TRP A 90 -6.74 13.40 2.63
C TRP A 90 -7.55 12.62 3.66
N ARG A 91 -7.34 11.30 3.68
CA ARG A 91 -7.99 10.36 4.61
C ARG A 91 -7.40 10.38 6.03
N GLY A 92 -6.25 11.03 6.24
CA GLY A 92 -5.57 11.08 7.55
C GLY A 92 -4.82 9.78 7.90
N GLU A 93 -4.55 8.93 6.93
CA GLU A 93 -3.83 7.65 7.11
C GLU A 93 -2.31 7.82 6.98
N LEU A 94 -1.87 8.93 6.36
CA LEU A 94 -0.46 9.28 6.18
C LEU A 94 -0.20 10.62 6.84
N GLU A 95 0.87 10.70 7.63
CA GLU A 95 1.35 11.96 8.20
C GLU A 95 2.07 12.80 7.14
N PRO A 96 1.95 14.15 7.16
CA PRO A 96 2.68 15.03 6.23
C PRO A 96 4.19 14.77 6.17
N ALA A 97 4.81 14.43 7.30
CA ALA A 97 6.25 14.13 7.38
C ALA A 97 6.65 12.83 6.66
N ASP A 98 5.70 11.91 6.48
CA ASP A 98 5.92 10.63 5.80
C ASP A 98 5.75 10.74 4.26
N TYR A 99 5.28 11.88 3.75
CA TYR A 99 5.22 12.17 2.31
C TYR A 99 6.64 12.43 1.76
N SER A 100 7.33 11.35 1.41
CA SER A 100 8.77 11.31 1.12
C SER A 100 9.23 11.83 -0.26
N VAL A 101 8.35 12.47 -1.04
CA VAL A 101 8.67 12.98 -2.39
C VAL A 101 8.09 14.36 -2.62
N PRO A 102 8.61 15.13 -3.59
CA PRO A 102 7.91 16.30 -4.08
C PRO A 102 6.48 15.94 -4.51
N THR A 103 5.52 16.76 -4.11
CA THR A 103 4.15 16.66 -4.60
C THR A 103 4.10 17.04 -6.09
N PRO A 104 3.13 16.52 -6.87
CA PRO A 104 3.01 16.82 -8.30
C PRO A 104 2.99 18.32 -8.66
N ASP A 105 2.46 19.16 -7.78
CA ASP A 105 2.36 20.61 -7.97
C ASP A 105 3.44 21.41 -7.21
N GLY A 106 4.38 20.74 -6.55
CA GLY A 106 5.45 21.35 -5.75
C GLY A 106 4.97 22.02 -4.46
N ARG A 107 3.68 21.95 -4.12
CA ARG A 107 3.13 22.57 -2.90
C ARG A 107 3.25 21.66 -1.68
N PRO A 108 3.20 22.19 -0.45
CA PRO A 108 3.35 21.38 0.75
C PRO A 108 2.43 20.15 0.80
N ALA A 109 2.93 19.06 1.38
CA ALA A 109 2.21 17.80 1.55
C ALA A 109 1.21 17.86 2.73
N THR A 110 0.26 18.79 2.66
CA THR A 110 -0.81 18.93 3.67
C THR A 110 -2.12 18.34 3.15
N ARG A 111 -3.04 18.01 4.07
CA ARG A 111 -4.40 17.57 3.74
C ARG A 111 -5.12 18.55 2.79
N SER A 112 -4.99 19.86 3.02
CA SER A 112 -5.63 20.88 2.17
C SER A 112 -5.11 20.83 0.72
N PHE A 113 -3.78 20.86 0.54
CA PHE A 113 -3.20 20.82 -0.81
C PHE A 113 -3.36 19.45 -1.48
N ALA A 114 -3.41 18.36 -0.71
CA ALA A 114 -3.79 17.05 -1.23
C ALA A 114 -5.22 17.07 -1.80
N GLY A 115 -6.16 17.71 -1.12
CA GLY A 115 -7.54 17.88 -1.62
C GLY A 115 -7.62 18.68 -2.93
N GLU A 116 -6.76 19.68 -3.10
CA GLU A 116 -6.63 20.42 -4.36
C GLU A 116 -6.08 19.56 -5.49
N ARG A 117 -5.03 18.77 -5.23
CA ARG A 117 -4.47 17.82 -6.21
C ARG A 117 -5.49 16.75 -6.60
N LEU A 118 -6.24 16.22 -5.64
CA LEU A 118 -7.31 15.25 -5.88
C LEU A 118 -8.47 15.83 -6.69
N ALA A 119 -8.82 17.11 -6.52
CA ALA A 119 -9.84 17.73 -7.36
C ALA A 119 -9.42 17.78 -8.85
N ARG A 120 -8.13 18.04 -9.10
CA ARG A 120 -7.56 18.11 -10.46
C ARG A 120 -7.56 16.78 -11.19
N VAL A 121 -7.62 15.64 -10.47
CA VAL A 121 -7.74 14.29 -11.05
C VAL A 121 -8.89 14.18 -12.05
N VAL A 122 -9.98 14.93 -11.84
CA VAL A 122 -11.14 15.01 -12.75
C VAL A 122 -11.23 16.35 -13.49
N CYS A 123 -10.09 17.03 -13.68
CA CYS A 123 -9.97 18.35 -14.29
C CYS A 123 -10.82 19.44 -13.61
N ALA A 124 -11.05 19.32 -12.30
CA ALA A 124 -11.77 20.29 -11.48
C ALA A 124 -10.84 21.00 -10.48
N ASP A 125 -11.41 21.93 -9.72
CA ASP A 125 -10.75 22.63 -8.62
C ASP A 125 -11.65 22.65 -7.37
N ARG A 126 -11.22 23.42 -6.36
CA ARG A 126 -11.90 23.56 -5.07
C ARG A 126 -13.05 24.58 -5.06
N GLU A 127 -13.24 25.33 -6.14
CA GLU A 127 -14.44 26.14 -6.35
C GLU A 127 -15.57 25.26 -6.92
N MET A 128 -15.22 24.22 -7.68
CA MET A 128 -16.16 23.25 -8.26
C MET A 128 -16.52 22.10 -7.32
N LEU A 129 -15.55 21.60 -6.54
CA LEU A 129 -15.70 20.43 -5.68
C LEU A 129 -15.60 20.77 -4.19
N GLU A 130 -16.53 20.23 -3.42
CA GLU A 130 -16.54 20.33 -1.95
C GLU A 130 -15.75 19.18 -1.30
N ASP A 131 -15.52 19.23 0.01
CA ASP A 131 -14.85 18.18 0.78
C ASP A 131 -15.45 16.79 0.55
N ARG A 132 -16.78 16.69 0.51
CA ARG A 132 -17.48 15.40 0.26
C ARG A 132 -17.18 14.83 -1.12
N ASP A 133 -17.00 15.67 -2.13
CA ASP A 133 -16.70 15.24 -3.49
C ASP A 133 -15.26 14.70 -3.56
N VAL A 134 -14.32 15.41 -2.93
CA VAL A 134 -12.92 14.96 -2.83
C VAL A 134 -12.78 13.70 -1.97
N SER A 135 -13.54 13.58 -0.88
CA SER A 135 -13.60 12.32 -0.12
C SER A 135 -14.10 11.17 -0.97
N ALA A 136 -15.15 11.35 -1.78
CA ALA A 136 -15.63 10.29 -2.68
C ALA A 136 -14.56 9.85 -3.70
N ILE A 137 -13.77 10.80 -4.22
CA ILE A 137 -12.62 10.50 -5.09
C ILE A 137 -11.56 9.71 -4.32
N ALA A 138 -11.12 10.21 -3.16
CA ALA A 138 -10.10 9.57 -2.33
C ALA A 138 -10.51 8.15 -1.91
N ASP A 139 -11.76 7.98 -1.51
CA ASP A 139 -12.31 6.70 -1.07
C ASP A 139 -12.35 5.70 -2.22
N ALA A 140 -12.77 6.12 -3.42
CA ALA A 140 -12.75 5.24 -4.58
C ALA A 140 -11.34 4.77 -4.95
N VAL A 141 -10.34 5.65 -4.87
CA VAL A 141 -8.94 5.30 -5.13
C VAL A 141 -8.41 4.37 -4.03
N TRP A 142 -8.72 4.66 -2.76
CA TRP A 142 -8.39 3.79 -1.63
C TRP A 142 -8.98 2.38 -1.78
N GLU A 143 -10.25 2.28 -2.15
CA GLU A 143 -10.94 1.00 -2.37
C GLU A 143 -10.31 0.22 -3.52
N ALA A 144 -10.01 0.89 -4.64
CA ALA A 144 -9.33 0.28 -5.78
C ALA A 144 -7.91 -0.20 -5.41
N GLN A 145 -7.14 0.61 -4.67
CA GLN A 145 -5.80 0.25 -4.22
C GLN A 145 -5.81 -0.93 -3.25
N THR A 146 -6.67 -0.88 -2.23
CA THR A 146 -6.82 -1.95 -1.23
C THR A 146 -7.32 -3.23 -1.90
N GLY A 147 -8.22 -3.13 -2.88
CA GLY A 147 -8.69 -4.26 -3.67
C GLY A 147 -7.58 -4.94 -4.48
N ARG A 148 -6.64 -4.18 -5.07
CA ARG A 148 -5.48 -4.74 -5.78
C ARG A 148 -4.55 -5.52 -4.84
N ILE A 149 -4.27 -4.98 -3.65
CA ILE A 149 -3.48 -5.68 -2.63
C ILE A 149 -4.23 -6.93 -2.14
N GLY A 150 -5.54 -6.81 -1.87
CA GLY A 150 -6.40 -7.93 -1.48
C GLY A 150 -6.41 -9.05 -2.52
N ALA A 151 -6.48 -8.73 -3.82
CA ALA A 151 -6.42 -9.72 -4.89
C ALA A 151 -5.09 -10.50 -4.89
N ALA A 152 -3.97 -9.81 -4.63
CA ALA A 152 -2.67 -10.48 -4.47
C ALA A 152 -2.64 -11.38 -3.23
N ILE A 153 -3.22 -10.94 -2.10
CA ILE A 153 -3.37 -11.73 -0.88
C ILE A 153 -4.19 -13.00 -1.16
N GLU A 154 -5.37 -12.88 -1.78
CA GLU A 154 -6.21 -14.05 -2.12
C GLU A 154 -5.49 -15.02 -3.06
N ARG A 155 -4.71 -14.50 -4.00
CA ARG A 155 -3.88 -15.32 -4.89
C ARG A 155 -2.87 -16.18 -4.12
N GLN A 156 -2.27 -15.65 -3.05
CA GLN A 156 -1.37 -16.43 -2.19
C GLN A 156 -2.14 -17.39 -1.28
N ARG A 157 -3.27 -16.96 -0.71
CA ARG A 157 -4.14 -17.83 0.10
C ARG A 157 -4.64 -19.05 -0.68
N GLY A 158 -4.95 -18.89 -1.96
CA GLY A 158 -5.33 -20.01 -2.83
C GLY A 158 -4.24 -21.07 -2.99
N ARG A 159 -2.96 -20.69 -2.91
CA ARG A 159 -1.81 -21.62 -2.94
C ARG A 159 -1.42 -22.15 -1.57
N HIS A 160 -1.66 -21.35 -0.54
CA HIS A 160 -1.27 -21.63 0.83
C HIS A 160 -2.48 -21.49 1.78
N PRO A 161 -3.51 -22.34 1.65
CA PRO A 161 -4.78 -22.19 2.36
C PRO A 161 -4.68 -22.36 3.89
N ALA A 162 -3.58 -22.95 4.38
CA ALA A 162 -3.30 -23.08 5.80
C ALA A 162 -2.86 -21.75 6.45
N LEU A 163 -2.43 -20.76 5.67
CA LEU A 163 -2.00 -19.46 6.19
C LEU A 163 -3.22 -18.64 6.61
N SER A 164 -3.29 -18.34 7.91
CA SER A 164 -4.38 -17.59 8.53
C SER A 164 -3.96 -16.22 9.08
N ARG A 165 -2.66 -15.90 9.03
CA ARG A 165 -2.09 -14.65 9.55
C ARG A 165 -1.42 -13.84 8.46
N ALA A 166 -1.56 -12.52 8.54
CA ALA A 166 -0.80 -11.57 7.74
C ALA A 166 0.12 -10.75 8.66
N VAL A 167 1.42 -10.78 8.38
CA VAL A 167 2.38 -9.88 9.02
C VAL A 167 2.50 -8.64 8.15
N VAL A 168 2.10 -7.49 8.67
CA VAL A 168 2.06 -6.23 7.92
C VAL A 168 3.18 -5.31 8.37
N THR A 169 3.82 -4.64 7.41
CA THR A 169 4.95 -3.74 7.68
C THR A 169 5.12 -2.70 6.58
N GLY A 170 6.09 -1.80 6.76
CA GLY A 170 6.42 -0.74 5.82
C GLY A 170 5.62 0.54 6.09
N LEU A 171 5.88 1.57 5.28
CA LEU A 171 5.22 2.87 5.42
C LEU A 171 3.69 2.75 5.25
N GLY A 172 3.23 1.86 4.38
CA GLY A 172 1.82 1.61 4.13
C GLY A 172 1.22 0.46 4.94
N ALA A 173 1.71 0.18 6.15
CA ALA A 173 1.17 -0.88 7.00
C ALA A 173 -0.34 -0.75 7.23
N PHE A 174 -0.89 0.46 7.17
CA PHE A 174 -2.34 0.74 7.21
C PHE A 174 -3.09 0.13 6.01
N LEU A 175 -2.56 0.24 4.78
CA LEU A 175 -3.12 -0.41 3.58
C LEU A 175 -3.03 -1.94 3.68
N ALA A 176 -1.88 -2.44 4.10
CA ALA A 176 -1.64 -3.87 4.27
C ALA A 176 -2.63 -4.48 5.28
N GLY A 177 -2.82 -3.82 6.43
CA GLY A 177 -3.76 -4.22 7.47
C GLY A 177 -5.21 -4.22 6.97
N ALA A 178 -5.63 -3.17 6.27
CA ALA A 178 -6.96 -3.08 5.68
C ALA A 178 -7.21 -4.20 4.66
N ALA A 179 -6.28 -4.43 3.73
CA ALA A 179 -6.38 -5.48 2.72
C ALA A 179 -6.42 -6.89 3.35
N ALA A 180 -5.51 -7.18 4.29
CA ALA A 180 -5.44 -8.46 4.96
C ALA A 180 -6.69 -8.78 5.80
N THR A 181 -7.23 -7.78 6.51
CA THR A 181 -8.46 -7.93 7.30
C THR A 181 -9.64 -8.26 6.40
N ARG A 182 -9.79 -7.57 5.25
CA ARG A 182 -10.85 -7.85 4.26
C ARG A 182 -10.72 -9.24 3.64
N SER A 183 -9.49 -9.75 3.53
CA SER A 183 -9.17 -11.11 3.12
C SER A 183 -9.35 -12.18 4.22
N GLY A 184 -9.84 -11.79 5.41
CA GLY A 184 -10.09 -12.72 6.52
C GLY A 184 -8.82 -13.26 7.18
N LEU A 185 -7.68 -12.57 7.04
CA LEU A 185 -6.45 -12.90 7.74
C LEU A 185 -6.38 -12.17 9.08
N GLN A 186 -5.86 -12.85 10.10
CA GLN A 186 -5.48 -12.21 11.37
C GLN A 186 -4.24 -11.33 11.14
N VAL A 187 -4.39 -10.02 11.34
CA VAL A 187 -3.31 -9.05 11.16
C VAL A 187 -2.37 -9.06 12.37
N VAL A 188 -1.06 -9.06 12.09
CA VAL A 188 0.01 -8.87 13.07
C VAL A 188 0.90 -7.73 12.55
N HIS A 189 1.03 -6.66 13.33
CA HIS A 189 1.92 -5.55 12.95
C HIS A 189 3.36 -5.88 13.33
N LEU A 190 4.27 -5.86 12.36
CA LEU A 190 5.70 -6.09 12.66
C LEU A 190 6.27 -5.03 13.63
N ALA A 191 5.67 -3.84 13.63
CA ALA A 191 5.99 -2.75 14.55
C ALA A 191 5.76 -3.12 16.03
N ASP A 192 4.84 -4.03 16.34
CA ASP A 192 4.60 -4.48 17.72
C ASP A 192 5.81 -5.27 18.26
N THR A 193 6.62 -5.84 17.36
CA THR A 193 7.85 -6.57 17.71
C THR A 193 9.11 -5.72 17.57
N LEU A 194 9.20 -4.89 16.52
CA LEU A 194 10.42 -4.14 16.17
C LEU A 194 10.36 -2.64 16.46
N GLY A 195 9.24 -2.12 16.96
CA GLY A 195 9.01 -0.69 17.14
C GLY A 195 9.12 0.08 15.82
N SER A 196 9.70 1.29 15.87
CA SER A 196 9.87 2.17 14.71
C SER A 196 10.73 1.58 13.59
N ALA A 197 11.58 0.59 13.89
CA ALA A 197 12.42 -0.08 12.91
C ALA A 197 11.62 -0.82 11.82
N ALA A 198 10.36 -1.20 12.10
CA ALA A 198 9.46 -1.82 11.12
C ALA A 198 9.14 -0.92 9.91
N ARG A 199 9.23 0.41 10.04
CA ARG A 199 9.09 1.34 8.90
C ARG A 199 10.21 1.19 7.87
N HIS A 200 11.38 0.71 8.32
CA HIS A 200 12.54 0.41 7.50
C HIS A 200 12.90 -1.07 7.59
N ALA A 201 11.87 -1.93 7.48
CA ALA A 201 11.99 -3.38 7.71
C ALA A 201 13.17 -4.06 7.01
N PRO A 202 13.54 -3.71 5.75
CA PRO A 202 14.73 -4.29 5.12
C PRO A 202 16.03 -4.00 5.87
N ALA A 203 16.24 -2.78 6.33
CA ALA A 203 17.45 -2.39 7.06
C ALA A 203 17.50 -3.04 8.45
N ALA A 204 16.38 -3.04 9.17
CA ALA A 204 16.25 -3.72 10.45
C ALA A 204 16.51 -5.23 10.34
N ALA A 205 16.00 -5.86 9.29
CA ALA A 205 16.20 -7.29 9.04
C ALA A 205 17.65 -7.65 8.75
N VAL A 206 18.39 -6.83 8.01
CA VAL A 206 19.82 -7.08 7.79
C VAL A 206 20.59 -7.02 9.11
N ALA A 207 20.35 -6.01 9.95
CA ALA A 207 21.03 -5.86 11.23
C ALA A 207 20.75 -7.02 12.21
N LEU A 208 19.51 -7.51 12.26
CA LEU A 208 19.12 -8.60 13.17
C LEU A 208 19.51 -9.99 12.68
N LEU A 209 19.61 -10.19 11.36
CA LEU A 209 20.00 -11.48 10.78
C LEU A 209 21.53 -11.67 10.72
N PHE A 210 22.29 -10.57 10.69
CA PHE A 210 23.74 -10.55 10.60
C PHE A 210 24.35 -9.60 11.65
N PRO A 211 24.23 -9.91 12.95
CA PRO A 211 24.90 -9.13 14.00
C PRO A 211 26.42 -9.21 13.80
N SER A 212 27.10 -8.10 14.07
CA SER A 212 28.56 -7.94 13.91
C SER A 212 29.35 -8.85 14.84
#